data_AF-A0A7Y7NVQ4-F1
#
_entry.id   AF-A0A7Y7NVQ4-F1
#
_cell.length_a   1.000
_cell.length_b   1.000
_cell.length_c   1.000
_cell.angle_alpha   90.00
_cell.angle_beta   90.00
_cell.angle_gamma   90.00
#
_symmetry.space_group_name_H-M   'P 1'
#
loop_
_entity.id
_entity.type
_entity.pdbx_description
1 polymer ?
#
loop_
_entity_poly.entity_id
_entity_poly.type
_entity_poly.pdbx_seq_one_letter_code
_entity_poly.pdbx_strand_id
1 'polypeptide(L)'
;MKKFIYIFGIILLNLFAFGAIFKVMHWPGAGILITVGLGLFALIFLPLAFFNNYRGEGKKQFSLHLSGFICALICISGALFKVQHWPGSGIMLIIGVPLPFLYFLPVYLYHHNKAKEKSVINFLGVMFLMLYISVFSAFLSLSVGKEILNSMVTMYEDFSKTNELYTLKNNMDYLKLESSLPLEKKQKVEKIKTKTIELEKTIESIKIDLIKGTDGINSPAIKGNKIEIGKFSAREESSFTTNFMHGADGASGMAVELKTKIVDYREFLLSILKDNQAKYQNINKLLNTSDITDSNIGEAQKIPWEVQFFQNGTYAIVILTNLECLETRIKMSEAELLSSFK
;
A
#
# COMPACT_ATOMS: atom_id res chain seq x y z
N MET A 1 -17.62 32.74 -24.12
CA MET A 1 -16.67 32.28 -23.07
C MET A 1 -17.37 31.84 -21.78
N LYS A 2 -18.21 32.67 -21.13
CA LYS A 2 -18.86 32.29 -19.86
C LYS A 2 -19.60 30.94 -19.88
N LYS A 3 -20.48 30.69 -20.88
CA LYS A 3 -21.19 29.40 -21.03
C LYS A 3 -20.25 28.19 -21.15
N PHE A 4 -19.17 28.34 -21.91
CA PHE A 4 -18.15 27.29 -22.07
C PHE A 4 -17.46 26.97 -20.73
N ILE A 5 -17.06 27.99 -19.96
CA ILE A 5 -16.44 27.81 -18.64
C ILE A 5 -17.38 27.03 -17.70
N TYR A 6 -18.66 27.40 -17.62
CA TYR A 6 -19.62 26.69 -16.77
C TYR A 6 -19.83 25.22 -17.19
N ILE A 7 -20.03 24.96 -18.49
CA ILE A 7 -20.19 23.59 -19.01
C ILE A 7 -18.93 22.76 -18.73
N PHE A 8 -17.76 23.33 -19.00
CA PHE A 8 -16.48 22.66 -18.77
C PHE A 8 -16.26 22.35 -17.29
N GLY A 9 -16.55 23.28 -16.39
CA GLY A 9 -16.47 23.06 -14.94
C GLY A 9 -17.40 21.94 -14.45
N ILE A 10 -18.63 21.87 -14.97
CA ILE A 10 -19.59 20.80 -14.64
C ILE A 10 -19.08 19.44 -15.13
N ILE A 11 -18.53 19.37 -16.34
CA ILE A 11 -17.97 18.12 -16.89
C ILE A 11 -16.82 17.62 -16.00
N LEU A 12 -15.89 18.51 -15.61
CA LEU A 12 -14.76 18.16 -14.75
C LEU A 12 -15.20 17.69 -13.36
N LEU A 13 -16.23 18.35 -12.78
CA LEU A 13 -16.78 17.94 -11.48
C LEU A 13 -17.40 16.53 -11.55
N ASN A 14 -18.16 16.23 -12.61
CA ASN A 14 -18.72 14.91 -12.81
C ASN A 14 -17.63 13.86 -13.04
N LEU A 15 -16.59 14.19 -13.81
CA LEU A 15 -15.45 13.30 -14.04
C LEU A 15 -14.75 12.94 -12.74
N PHE A 16 -14.55 13.92 -11.85
CA PHE A 16 -14.04 13.68 -10.50
C PHE A 16 -14.98 12.81 -9.67
N ALA A 17 -16.29 13.07 -9.67
CA ALA A 17 -17.28 12.29 -8.92
C ALA A 17 -17.31 10.82 -9.36
N PHE A 18 -17.29 10.55 -10.67
CA PHE A 18 -17.17 9.19 -11.20
C PHE A 18 -15.85 8.53 -10.79
N GLY A 19 -14.73 9.26 -10.88
CA GLY A 19 -13.44 8.78 -10.41
C GLY A 19 -13.45 8.41 -8.92
N ALA A 20 -14.12 9.21 -8.08
CA ALA A 20 -14.28 8.94 -6.65
C ALA A 20 -15.12 7.67 -6.39
N ILE A 21 -16.22 7.48 -7.13
CA ILE A 21 -17.03 6.25 -7.06
C ILE A 21 -16.18 5.03 -7.46
N PHE A 22 -15.43 5.12 -8.56
CA PHE A 22 -14.53 4.04 -9.00
C PHE A 22 -13.50 3.72 -7.93
N LYS A 23 -12.98 4.75 -7.23
CA LYS A 23 -12.03 4.56 -6.14
C LYS A 23 -12.67 3.83 -4.95
N VAL A 24 -13.89 4.19 -4.57
CA VAL A 24 -14.64 3.53 -3.49
C VAL A 24 -15.00 2.08 -3.86
N MET A 25 -15.35 1.84 -5.13
CA MET A 25 -15.71 0.51 -5.65
C MET A 25 -14.50 -0.35 -6.04
N HIS A 26 -13.27 0.13 -5.84
CA HIS A 26 -12.02 -0.52 -6.26
C HIS A 26 -11.93 -0.85 -7.77
N TRP A 27 -12.64 -0.10 -8.61
CA TRP A 27 -12.61 -0.31 -10.06
C TRP A 27 -11.35 0.26 -10.72
N PRO A 28 -10.84 -0.38 -11.79
CA PRO A 28 -9.65 0.08 -12.50
C PRO A 28 -9.87 1.47 -13.12
N GLY A 29 -8.81 2.27 -13.20
CA GLY A 29 -8.85 3.60 -13.83
C GLY A 29 -9.28 4.76 -12.90
N ALA A 30 -9.64 4.48 -11.64
CA ALA A 30 -10.01 5.50 -10.65
C ALA A 30 -8.95 6.62 -10.52
N GLY A 31 -7.67 6.24 -10.41
CA GLY A 31 -6.56 7.18 -10.28
C GLY A 31 -6.44 8.14 -11.47
N ILE A 32 -6.64 7.62 -12.70
CA ILE A 32 -6.58 8.40 -13.94
C ILE A 32 -7.73 9.40 -14.00
N LEU A 33 -8.97 8.95 -13.75
CA LEU A 33 -10.16 9.81 -13.78
C LEU A 33 -10.06 10.96 -12.79
N ILE A 34 -9.61 10.68 -11.56
CA ILE A 34 -9.43 11.71 -10.52
C ILE A 34 -8.31 12.68 -10.89
N THR A 35 -7.17 12.18 -11.38
CA THR A 35 -6.02 13.02 -11.78
C THR A 35 -6.38 13.94 -12.92
N VAL A 36 -7.05 13.41 -13.95
CA VAL A 36 -7.49 14.21 -15.09
C VAL A 36 -8.57 15.20 -14.66
N GLY A 37 -9.56 14.78 -13.88
CA GLY A 37 -10.63 15.64 -13.38
C GLY A 37 -10.12 16.82 -12.56
N LEU A 38 -9.43 16.55 -11.44
CA LEU A 38 -8.92 17.61 -10.56
C LEU A 38 -7.72 18.35 -11.17
N GLY A 39 -6.87 17.67 -11.94
CA GLY A 39 -5.72 18.28 -12.60
C GLY A 39 -6.13 19.30 -13.67
N LEU A 40 -7.07 18.95 -14.55
CA LEU A 40 -7.63 19.91 -15.52
C LEU A 40 -8.42 21.02 -14.82
N PHE A 41 -9.08 20.71 -13.70
CA PHE A 41 -9.77 21.72 -12.91
C PHE A 41 -8.79 22.76 -12.34
N ALA A 42 -7.69 22.30 -11.76
CA ALA A 42 -6.66 23.15 -11.16
C ALA A 42 -5.87 23.94 -12.22
N LEU A 43 -5.45 23.29 -13.32
CA LEU A 43 -4.52 23.87 -14.28
C LEU A 43 -5.20 24.64 -15.43
N ILE A 44 -6.45 24.33 -15.76
CA ILE A 44 -7.15 24.93 -16.91
C ILE A 44 -8.37 25.73 -16.46
N PHE A 45 -9.29 25.10 -15.72
CA PHE A 45 -10.54 25.77 -15.33
C PHE A 45 -10.29 26.96 -14.40
N LEU A 46 -9.47 26.79 -13.35
CA LEU A 46 -9.19 27.87 -12.39
C LEU A 46 -8.52 29.09 -13.03
N PRO A 47 -7.44 28.98 -13.83
CA PRO A 47 -6.87 30.14 -14.51
C PRO A 47 -7.85 30.83 -15.47
N LEU A 48 -8.62 30.05 -16.24
CA LEU A 48 -9.63 30.61 -17.15
C LEU A 48 -10.73 31.38 -16.39
N ALA A 49 -11.19 30.83 -15.27
CA ALA A 49 -12.18 31.48 -14.41
C ALA A 49 -11.62 32.79 -13.84
N PHE A 50 -10.37 32.79 -13.35
CA PHE A 50 -9.67 33.97 -12.87
C PHE A 50 -9.56 35.07 -13.94
N PHE A 51 -9.04 34.75 -15.14
CA PHE A 51 -8.89 35.72 -16.22
C PHE A 51 -10.22 36.28 -16.71
N ASN A 52 -11.26 35.43 -16.81
CA ASN A 52 -12.59 35.86 -17.22
C ASN A 52 -13.22 36.82 -16.20
N ASN A 53 -13.06 36.55 -14.90
CA ASN A 53 -13.56 37.43 -13.84
C ASN A 53 -12.77 38.74 -13.76
N TYR A 54 -11.44 38.71 -13.91
CA TYR A 54 -10.60 39.90 -13.97
C TYR A 54 -10.99 40.84 -15.11
N ARG A 55 -11.23 40.30 -16.31
CA ARG A 55 -11.68 41.09 -17.47
C ARG A 55 -13.09 41.67 -17.30
N GLY A 56 -13.94 41.01 -16.51
CA GLY A 56 -15.34 41.43 -16.32
C GLY A 56 -15.55 42.50 -15.25
N GLU A 57 -14.76 42.50 -14.17
CA GLU A 57 -14.98 43.38 -13.00
C GLU A 57 -13.86 44.42 -12.77
N GLY A 58 -12.80 44.36 -13.58
CA GLY A 58 -11.71 45.33 -13.58
C GLY A 58 -10.72 45.19 -12.41
N LYS A 59 -9.71 46.07 -12.38
CA LYS A 59 -8.59 46.02 -11.40
C LYS A 59 -9.03 46.13 -9.93
N LYS A 60 -10.23 46.69 -9.66
CA LYS A 60 -10.74 46.96 -8.30
C LYS A 60 -11.02 45.69 -7.49
N GLN A 61 -11.31 44.56 -8.15
CA GLN A 61 -11.53 43.26 -7.49
C GLN A 61 -10.40 42.25 -7.73
N PHE A 62 -9.26 42.70 -8.25
CA PHE A 62 -8.15 41.81 -8.59
C PHE A 62 -7.64 41.00 -7.38
N SER A 63 -7.43 41.67 -6.24
CA SER A 63 -6.97 41.02 -5.00
C SER A 63 -7.93 39.92 -4.55
N LEU A 64 -9.24 40.14 -4.74
CA LEU A 64 -10.26 39.16 -4.40
C LEU A 64 -10.21 37.92 -5.29
N HIS A 65 -10.16 38.11 -6.61
CA HIS A 65 -10.08 36.99 -7.55
C HIS A 65 -8.76 36.24 -7.42
N LEU A 66 -7.67 36.94 -7.11
CA LEU A 66 -6.34 36.35 -6.94
C LEU A 66 -6.26 35.51 -5.67
N SER A 67 -6.76 36.02 -4.55
CA SER A 67 -6.81 35.26 -3.30
C SER A 67 -7.67 34.01 -3.42
N GLY A 68 -8.83 34.10 -4.09
CA GLY A 68 -9.67 32.93 -4.37
C GLY A 68 -8.99 31.90 -5.27
N PHE A 69 -8.28 32.35 -6.30
CA PHE A 69 -7.51 31.48 -7.18
C PHE A 69 -6.41 30.72 -6.42
N ILE A 70 -5.58 31.42 -5.63
CA ILE A 70 -4.50 30.81 -4.86
C ILE A 70 -5.06 29.79 -3.87
N CYS A 71 -6.15 30.14 -3.16
CA CYS A 71 -6.77 29.23 -2.22
C CYS A 71 -7.30 27.98 -2.89
N ALA A 72 -8.08 28.13 -3.96
CA ALA A 72 -8.63 27.00 -4.68
C ALA A 72 -7.53 26.11 -5.26
N LEU A 73 -6.45 26.70 -5.80
CA LEU A 73 -5.32 25.96 -6.35
C LEU A 73 -4.64 25.09 -5.29
N ILE A 74 -4.33 25.65 -4.12
CA ILE A 74 -3.65 24.93 -3.03
C ILE A 74 -4.58 23.86 -2.45
N CYS A 75 -5.86 24.16 -2.21
CA CYS A 75 -6.82 23.18 -1.68
C CYS A 75 -7.03 22.00 -2.64
N ILE A 76 -7.27 22.27 -3.92
CA ILE A 76 -7.52 21.22 -4.93
C ILE A 76 -6.27 20.40 -5.20
N SER A 77 -5.10 21.05 -5.24
CA SER A 77 -3.82 20.34 -5.37
C SER A 77 -3.54 19.46 -4.15
N GLY A 78 -3.78 19.97 -2.94
CA GLY A 78 -3.66 19.19 -1.71
C GLY A 78 -4.60 17.99 -1.67
N ALA A 79 -5.87 18.18 -2.07
CA ALA A 79 -6.83 17.09 -2.20
C ALA A 79 -6.39 16.07 -3.26
N LEU A 80 -5.94 16.51 -4.44
CA LEU A 80 -5.45 15.63 -5.50
C LEU A 80 -4.24 14.82 -5.02
N PHE A 81 -3.23 15.46 -4.45
CA PHE A 81 -2.03 14.79 -3.93
C PHE A 81 -2.38 13.79 -2.84
N LYS A 82 -3.35 14.13 -1.98
CA LYS A 82 -3.81 13.21 -0.94
C LYS A 82 -4.51 11.99 -1.53
N VAL A 83 -5.38 12.20 -2.50
CA VAL A 83 -6.11 11.12 -3.17
C VAL A 83 -5.19 10.27 -4.03
N GLN A 84 -4.11 10.81 -4.60
CA GLN A 84 -3.14 10.06 -5.39
C GLN A 84 -1.96 9.50 -4.57
N HIS A 85 -1.96 9.69 -3.24
CA HIS A 85 -0.85 9.31 -2.35
C HIS A 85 0.51 9.89 -2.78
N TRP A 86 0.50 11.06 -3.40
CA TRP A 86 1.73 11.75 -3.79
C TRP A 86 2.42 12.38 -2.57
N PRO A 87 3.77 12.45 -2.58
CA PRO A 87 4.55 12.98 -1.47
C PRO A 87 4.21 14.46 -1.22
N GLY A 88 4.25 14.88 0.04
CA GLY A 88 3.95 16.27 0.44
C GLY A 88 2.46 16.62 0.58
N SER A 89 1.55 15.68 0.33
CA SER A 89 0.09 15.89 0.48
C SER A 89 -0.31 16.38 1.88
N GLY A 90 0.34 15.88 2.93
CA GLY A 90 0.11 16.32 4.32
C GLY A 90 0.43 17.80 4.54
N ILE A 91 1.59 18.27 4.05
CA ILE A 91 2.00 19.67 4.19
C ILE A 91 1.04 20.59 3.42
N MET A 92 0.67 20.20 2.19
CA MET A 92 -0.29 20.95 1.38
C MET A 92 -1.66 21.06 2.03
N LEU A 93 -2.16 20.01 2.70
CA LEU A 93 -3.45 20.05 3.40
C LEU A 93 -3.38 20.86 4.70
N ILE A 94 -2.29 20.77 5.47
CA ILE A 94 -2.08 21.59 6.67
C ILE A 94 -2.12 23.06 6.34
N ILE A 95 -1.53 23.46 5.21
CA ILE A 95 -1.55 24.85 4.73
C ILE A 95 -2.89 25.16 4.07
N GLY A 96 -3.39 24.28 3.21
CA GLY A 96 -4.54 24.52 2.34
C GLY A 96 -5.88 24.59 3.08
N VAL A 97 -6.11 23.78 4.11
CA VAL A 97 -7.41 23.77 4.82
C VAL A 97 -7.67 25.09 5.57
N PRO A 98 -6.70 25.68 6.31
CA PRO A 98 -6.90 26.98 6.96
C PRO A 98 -6.93 28.18 6.01
N LEU A 99 -6.27 28.08 4.84
CA LEU A 99 -5.99 29.21 3.96
C LEU A 99 -7.24 29.97 3.45
N PRO A 100 -8.37 29.32 3.08
CA PRO A 100 -9.61 30.03 2.77
C PRO A 100 -10.13 30.92 3.91
N PHE A 101 -9.94 30.51 5.17
CA PHE A 101 -10.39 31.27 6.34
C PHE A 101 -9.44 32.39 6.73
N LEU A 102 -8.13 32.11 6.67
CA LEU A 102 -7.11 33.06 7.14
C LEU A 102 -6.75 34.11 6.09
N TYR A 103 -6.94 33.82 4.81
CA TYR A 103 -6.53 34.71 3.72
C TYR A 103 -7.69 35.16 2.85
N PHE A 104 -8.42 34.24 2.21
CA PHE A 104 -9.48 34.60 1.28
C PHE A 104 -10.66 35.30 1.96
N LEU A 105 -11.09 34.83 3.13
CA LEU A 105 -12.21 35.42 3.86
C LEU A 105 -11.95 36.88 4.27
N PRO A 106 -10.81 37.25 4.90
CA PRO A 106 -10.49 38.66 5.16
C PRO A 106 -10.48 39.54 3.91
N VAL A 107 -9.88 39.06 2.81
CA VAL A 107 -9.82 39.80 1.54
C VAL A 107 -11.23 39.99 0.96
N TYR A 108 -12.08 38.96 1.04
CA TYR A 108 -13.47 39.06 0.62
C TYR A 108 -14.26 40.07 1.43
N LEU A 109 -14.20 40.00 2.77
CA LEU A 109 -14.91 40.93 3.64
C LEU A 109 -14.46 42.38 3.42
N TYR A 110 -13.17 42.60 3.15
CA TYR A 110 -12.64 43.92 2.81
C TYR A 110 -13.23 44.49 1.51
N HIS A 111 -13.35 43.64 0.46
CA HIS A 111 -13.90 44.06 -0.83
C HIS A 111 -15.43 44.11 -0.85
N HIS A 112 -16.13 43.44 0.07
CA HIS A 112 -17.58 43.28 0.08
C HIS A 112 -18.25 44.03 1.24
N ASN A 113 -18.36 45.36 1.12
CA ASN A 113 -19.07 46.19 2.10
C ASN A 113 -20.59 46.34 1.77
N LYS A 114 -21.40 45.72 2.63
CA LYS A 114 -22.83 45.94 3.01
C LYS A 114 -23.98 46.13 2.01
N ALA A 115 -23.82 46.15 0.68
CA ALA A 115 -24.95 46.52 -0.21
C ALA A 115 -25.59 45.42 -1.10
N LYS A 116 -25.11 44.16 -1.13
CA LYS A 116 -25.70 43.10 -1.99
C LYS A 116 -25.77 41.72 -1.33
N GLU A 117 -26.94 41.41 -0.76
CA GLU A 117 -27.27 40.18 -0.03
C GLU A 117 -27.04 38.88 -0.85
N LYS A 118 -27.35 38.87 -2.15
CA LYS A 118 -27.21 37.69 -3.03
C LYS A 118 -25.76 37.26 -3.31
N SER A 119 -24.78 38.17 -3.18
CA SER A 119 -23.37 37.84 -3.42
C SER A 119 -22.76 37.04 -2.27
N VAL A 120 -23.21 37.30 -1.04
CA VAL A 120 -22.70 36.65 0.18
C VAL A 120 -23.09 35.17 0.24
N ILE A 121 -24.28 34.81 -0.23
CA ILE A 121 -24.75 33.41 -0.25
C ILE A 121 -23.95 32.57 -1.27
N ASN A 122 -23.74 33.08 -2.48
CA ASN A 122 -22.94 32.39 -3.49
C ASN A 122 -21.47 32.22 -3.07
N PHE A 123 -20.93 33.21 -2.35
CA PHE A 123 -19.59 33.18 -1.78
C PHE A 123 -19.45 32.15 -0.65
N LEU A 124 -20.36 32.15 0.33
CA LEU A 124 -20.40 31.11 1.38
C LEU A 124 -20.51 29.73 0.75
N GLY A 125 -21.37 29.55 -0.27
CA GLY A 125 -21.55 28.28 -0.97
C GLY A 125 -20.26 27.75 -1.60
N VAL A 126 -19.49 28.59 -2.28
CA VAL A 126 -18.21 28.20 -2.88
C VAL A 126 -17.15 27.89 -1.82
N MET A 127 -17.07 28.67 -0.74
CA MET A 127 -16.15 28.41 0.37
C MET A 127 -16.47 27.11 1.12
N PHE A 128 -17.75 26.88 1.46
CA PHE A 128 -18.18 25.67 2.12
C PHE A 128 -18.01 24.44 1.22
N LEU A 129 -18.20 24.58 -0.10
CA LEU A 129 -17.92 23.50 -1.05
C LEU A 129 -16.43 23.15 -1.12
N MET A 130 -15.53 24.14 -1.20
CA MET A 130 -14.08 23.90 -1.20
C MET A 130 -13.60 23.31 0.13
N LEU A 131 -14.15 23.79 1.25
CA LEU A 131 -13.91 23.24 2.58
C LEU A 131 -14.37 21.78 2.66
N TYR A 132 -15.60 21.51 2.25
CA TYR A 132 -16.19 20.17 2.24
C TYR A 132 -15.31 19.21 1.44
N ILE A 133 -14.94 19.56 0.21
CA ILE A 133 -14.08 18.71 -0.64
C ILE A 133 -12.72 18.45 0.02
N SER A 134 -12.10 19.48 0.61
CA SER A 134 -10.77 19.35 1.23
C SER A 134 -10.79 18.54 2.52
N VAL A 135 -11.79 18.76 3.37
CA VAL A 135 -11.95 18.11 4.68
C VAL A 135 -12.36 16.65 4.50
N PHE A 136 -13.31 16.34 3.61
CA PHE A 136 -13.69 14.95 3.34
C PHE A 136 -12.56 14.16 2.65
N SER A 137 -11.78 14.80 1.77
CA SER A 137 -10.57 14.18 1.20
C SER A 137 -9.50 13.89 2.26
N ALA A 138 -9.38 14.74 3.29
CA ALA A 138 -8.49 14.51 4.42
C ALA A 138 -9.00 13.37 5.34
N PHE A 139 -10.31 13.35 5.63
CA PHE A 139 -10.93 12.32 6.48
C PHE A 139 -10.91 10.92 5.87
N LEU A 140 -11.07 10.79 4.55
CA LEU A 140 -10.93 9.51 3.84
C LEU A 140 -9.54 8.86 4.01
N SER A 141 -8.55 9.58 4.54
CA SER A 141 -7.17 9.12 4.65
C SER A 141 -6.62 9.09 6.09
N LEU A 142 -7.31 9.69 7.07
CA LEU A 142 -6.70 9.96 8.38
C LEU A 142 -6.84 8.87 9.44
N SER A 143 -7.75 7.89 9.31
CA SER A 143 -7.96 6.91 10.39
C SER A 143 -7.46 5.50 10.06
N VAL A 144 -7.70 4.98 8.86
CA VAL A 144 -7.56 3.52 8.65
C VAL A 144 -6.12 3.09 8.30
N GLY A 145 -5.31 3.95 7.66
CA GLY A 145 -3.97 3.56 7.19
C GLY A 145 -2.95 3.32 8.32
N LYS A 146 -2.80 4.26 9.27
CA LYS A 146 -1.71 4.18 10.27
C LYS A 146 -1.89 3.04 11.27
N GLU A 147 -3.13 2.77 11.68
CA GLU A 147 -3.45 1.69 12.61
C GLU A 147 -3.24 0.32 11.95
N ILE A 148 -3.62 0.16 10.68
CA ILE A 148 -3.33 -1.05 9.91
C ILE A 148 -1.82 -1.25 9.75
N LEU A 149 -1.06 -0.19 9.45
CA LEU A 149 0.39 -0.34 9.33
C LEU A 149 1.04 -0.71 10.66
N ASN A 150 0.57 -0.15 11.78
CA ASN A 150 1.05 -0.53 13.10
C ASN A 150 0.67 -1.98 13.46
N SER A 151 -0.54 -2.43 13.13
CA SER A 151 -0.94 -3.82 13.37
C SER A 151 -0.12 -4.80 12.52
N MET A 152 0.28 -4.41 11.31
CA MET A 152 1.19 -5.21 10.49
C MET A 152 2.60 -5.33 11.10
N VAL A 153 3.10 -4.27 11.74
CA VAL A 153 4.35 -4.31 12.52
C VAL A 153 4.20 -5.27 13.71
N THR A 154 3.12 -5.17 14.48
CA THR A 154 2.85 -6.10 15.60
C THR A 154 2.74 -7.54 15.11
N MET A 155 2.04 -7.77 13.99
CA MET A 155 1.90 -9.09 13.39
C MET A 155 3.26 -9.65 12.92
N TYR A 156 4.13 -8.80 12.37
CA TYR A 156 5.52 -9.19 12.06
C TYR A 156 6.25 -9.64 13.32
N GLU A 157 6.20 -8.85 14.40
CA GLU A 157 6.89 -9.19 15.66
C GLU A 157 6.38 -10.50 16.25
N ASP A 158 5.08 -10.77 16.17
CA ASP A 158 4.48 -12.01 16.65
C ASP A 158 4.91 -13.22 15.81
N PHE A 159 4.99 -13.09 14.48
CA PHE A 159 5.58 -14.12 13.63
C PHE A 159 7.06 -14.31 13.91
N SER A 160 7.83 -13.23 14.12
CA SER A 160 9.25 -13.30 14.44
C SER A 160 9.52 -14.05 15.75
N LYS A 161 8.75 -13.76 16.81
CA LYS A 161 8.81 -14.53 18.07
C LYS A 161 8.44 -16.00 17.87
N THR A 162 7.43 -16.26 17.04
CA THR A 162 7.03 -17.64 16.69
C THR A 162 8.15 -18.36 15.94
N ASN A 163 8.83 -17.68 15.02
CA ASN A 163 9.99 -18.20 14.29
C ASN A 163 11.15 -18.52 15.23
N GLU A 164 11.47 -17.64 16.17
CA GLU A 164 12.48 -17.91 17.21
C GLU A 164 12.13 -19.17 18.02
N LEU A 165 10.86 -19.31 18.44
CA LEU A 165 10.39 -20.48 19.19
C LEU A 165 10.51 -21.79 18.39
N TYR A 166 10.07 -21.80 17.14
CA TYR A 166 10.20 -22.99 16.29
C TYR A 166 11.66 -23.32 15.97
N THR A 167 12.52 -22.31 15.81
CA THR A 167 13.96 -22.52 15.61
C THR A 167 14.56 -23.26 16.81
N LEU A 168 14.25 -22.82 18.04
CA LEU A 168 14.67 -23.51 19.26
C LEU A 168 14.13 -24.94 19.32
N LYS A 169 12.84 -25.12 19.03
CA LYS A 169 12.19 -26.44 19.03
C LYS A 169 12.82 -27.40 18.03
N ASN A 170 13.01 -26.96 16.79
CA ASN A 170 13.57 -27.78 15.72
C ASN A 170 15.02 -28.15 16.03
N ASN A 171 15.82 -27.20 16.54
CA ASN A 171 17.19 -27.50 17.00
C ASN A 171 17.24 -28.56 18.11
N MET A 172 16.32 -28.50 19.08
CA MET A 172 16.22 -29.55 20.10
C MET A 172 15.82 -30.92 19.51
N ASP A 173 14.93 -30.93 18.53
CA ASP A 173 14.52 -32.16 17.86
C ASP A 173 15.67 -32.74 17.01
N TYR A 174 16.44 -31.90 16.32
CA TYR A 174 17.66 -32.31 15.62
C TYR A 174 18.65 -33.02 16.55
N LEU A 175 18.97 -32.42 17.70
CA LEU A 175 19.90 -33.00 18.68
C LEU A 175 19.43 -34.38 19.20
N LYS A 176 18.13 -34.54 19.42
CA LYS A 176 17.54 -35.82 19.87
C LYS A 176 17.61 -36.90 18.78
N LEU A 177 17.34 -36.51 17.53
CA LEU A 177 17.37 -37.44 16.40
C LEU A 177 18.79 -37.85 16.02
N GLU A 178 19.77 -36.95 16.20
CA GLU A 178 21.18 -37.22 15.91
C GLU A 178 21.76 -38.31 16.82
N SER A 179 21.31 -38.42 18.07
CA SER A 179 21.76 -39.44 19.02
C SER A 179 21.03 -40.78 18.89
N SER A 180 19.81 -40.81 18.34
CA SER A 180 18.90 -41.97 18.38
C SER A 180 18.72 -42.70 17.04
N LEU A 181 18.98 -42.06 15.90
CA LEU A 181 18.67 -42.63 14.59
C LEU A 181 19.82 -43.44 13.95
N PRO A 182 19.52 -44.45 13.10
CA PRO A 182 20.50 -45.07 12.20
C PRO A 182 21.07 -44.09 11.17
N LEU A 183 22.29 -44.35 10.66
CA LEU A 183 23.05 -43.47 9.77
C LEU A 183 22.26 -42.99 8.53
N GLU A 184 21.47 -43.88 7.91
CA GLU A 184 20.64 -43.54 6.73
C GLU A 184 19.58 -42.48 7.06
N LYS A 185 18.92 -42.57 8.22
CA LYS A 185 17.92 -41.59 8.65
C LYS A 185 18.57 -40.28 9.07
N LYS A 186 19.77 -40.30 9.67
CA LYS A 186 20.54 -39.08 9.99
C LYS A 186 20.85 -38.26 8.74
N GLN A 187 21.25 -38.90 7.64
CA GLN A 187 21.52 -38.20 6.38
C GLN A 187 20.26 -37.51 5.81
N LYS A 188 19.07 -38.12 5.98
CA LYS A 188 17.80 -37.49 5.57
C LYS A 188 17.50 -36.26 6.43
N VAL A 189 17.69 -36.37 7.75
CA VAL A 189 17.49 -35.27 8.71
C VAL A 189 18.44 -34.10 8.44
N GLU A 190 19.72 -34.35 8.15
CA GLU A 190 20.68 -33.30 7.77
C GLU A 190 20.33 -32.61 6.44
N LYS A 191 19.81 -33.38 5.46
CA LYS A 191 19.33 -32.81 4.20
C LYS A 191 18.12 -31.90 4.41
N ILE A 192 17.20 -32.25 5.32
CA ILE A 192 16.07 -31.39 5.68
C ILE A 192 16.61 -30.06 6.21
N LYS A 193 17.46 -30.11 7.25
CA LYS A 193 18.07 -28.92 7.85
C LYS A 193 18.75 -28.01 6.83
N THR A 194 19.53 -28.59 5.92
CA THR A 194 20.25 -27.84 4.89
C THR A 194 19.28 -27.11 3.96
N LYS A 195 18.23 -27.79 3.48
CA LYS A 195 17.22 -27.20 2.60
C LYS A 195 16.37 -26.14 3.31
N THR A 196 16.04 -26.35 4.58
CA THR A 196 15.34 -25.33 5.38
C THR A 196 16.17 -24.05 5.47
N ILE A 197 17.44 -24.16 5.88
CA ILE A 197 18.35 -23.02 6.04
C ILE A 197 18.56 -22.26 4.72
N GLU A 198 18.65 -22.96 3.59
CA GLU A 198 18.79 -22.35 2.27
C GLU A 198 17.56 -21.48 1.90
N LEU A 199 16.36 -22.00 2.15
CA LEU A 199 15.11 -21.28 1.90
C LEU A 199 14.93 -20.09 2.85
N GLU A 200 15.25 -20.27 4.14
CA GLU A 200 15.23 -19.20 5.13
C GLU A 200 16.17 -18.05 4.77
N LYS A 201 17.40 -18.37 4.34
CA LYS A 201 18.37 -17.37 3.87
C LYS A 201 17.86 -16.59 2.65
N THR A 202 17.16 -17.27 1.73
CA THR A 202 16.55 -16.60 0.58
C THR A 202 15.47 -15.61 1.04
N ILE A 203 14.62 -16.01 2.00
CA ILE A 203 13.58 -15.12 2.54
C ILE A 203 14.22 -13.94 3.29
N GLU A 204 15.26 -14.19 4.09
CA GLU A 204 16.01 -13.14 4.81
C GLU A 204 16.65 -12.14 3.84
N SER A 205 17.28 -12.61 2.76
CA SER A 205 17.87 -11.70 1.76
C SER A 205 16.80 -10.85 1.07
N ILE A 206 15.65 -11.44 0.70
CA ILE A 206 14.52 -10.70 0.12
C ILE A 206 14.01 -9.63 1.09
N LYS A 207 13.85 -9.94 2.39
CA LYS A 207 13.44 -8.97 3.42
C LYS A 207 14.44 -7.81 3.52
N ILE A 208 15.74 -8.11 3.58
CA ILE A 208 16.80 -7.11 3.69
C ILE A 208 16.85 -6.21 2.45
N ASP A 209 16.78 -6.79 1.25
CA ASP A 209 16.84 -6.04 0.00
C ASP A 209 15.59 -5.17 -0.20
N LEU A 210 14.42 -5.68 0.22
CA LEU A 210 13.19 -4.89 0.25
C LEU A 210 13.34 -3.68 1.19
N ILE A 211 13.82 -3.87 2.42
CA ILE A 211 14.04 -2.77 3.37
C ILE A 211 15.05 -1.76 2.81
N LYS A 212 16.16 -2.21 2.23
CA LYS A 212 17.16 -1.30 1.63
C LYS A 212 16.59 -0.52 0.45
N GLY A 213 15.74 -1.16 -0.35
CA GLY A 213 15.09 -0.52 -1.49
C GLY A 213 14.02 0.50 -1.11
N THR A 214 13.39 0.36 0.06
CA THR A 214 12.32 1.25 0.51
C THR A 214 12.76 2.30 1.52
N ASP A 215 13.56 1.94 2.52
CA ASP A 215 14.07 2.82 3.59
C ASP A 215 15.47 3.37 3.29
N GLY A 216 16.12 2.87 2.23
CA GLY A 216 17.50 3.19 1.90
C GLY A 216 18.52 2.23 2.54
N ILE A 217 19.73 2.23 1.99
CA ILE A 217 20.80 1.26 2.32
C ILE A 217 21.18 1.30 3.81
N ASN A 218 21.07 2.47 4.45
CA ASN A 218 21.41 2.70 5.86
C ASN A 218 20.18 2.68 6.78
N SER A 219 19.14 1.93 6.41
CA SER A 219 17.91 1.85 7.21
C SER A 219 18.23 1.45 8.67
N PRO A 220 17.69 2.19 9.67
CA PRO A 220 17.87 1.86 11.07
C PRO A 220 17.15 0.56 11.48
N ALA A 221 16.30 0.02 10.59
CA ALA A 221 15.66 -1.28 10.77
C ALA A 221 16.61 -2.46 10.56
N ILE A 222 17.81 -2.25 9.98
CA ILE A 222 18.80 -3.31 9.76
C ILE A 222 19.96 -3.13 10.74
N LYS A 223 20.16 -4.12 11.62
CA LYS A 223 21.29 -4.17 12.55
C LYS A 223 22.06 -5.49 12.38
N GLY A 224 23.08 -5.45 11.51
CA GLY A 224 23.76 -6.67 11.07
C GLY A 224 22.80 -7.56 10.27
N ASN A 225 22.59 -8.80 10.72
CA ASN A 225 21.59 -9.72 10.17
C ASN A 225 20.21 -9.64 10.86
N LYS A 226 20.04 -8.78 11.87
CA LYS A 226 18.77 -8.67 12.58
C LYS A 226 17.91 -7.54 12.00
N ILE A 227 16.64 -7.84 11.76
CA ILE A 227 15.62 -6.87 11.37
C ILE A 227 14.90 -6.37 12.63
N GLU A 228 15.05 -5.08 12.93
CA GLU A 228 14.29 -4.38 13.97
C GLU A 228 13.10 -3.65 13.33
N ILE A 229 12.01 -4.40 13.10
CA ILE A 229 10.87 -3.92 12.30
C ILE A 229 10.21 -2.66 12.88
N GLY A 230 10.26 -2.44 14.19
CA GLY A 230 9.73 -1.22 14.83
C GLY A 230 10.44 0.08 14.41
N LYS A 231 11.64 -0.02 13.84
CA LYS A 231 12.40 1.12 13.28
C LYS A 231 12.18 1.31 11.78
N PHE A 232 11.36 0.47 11.15
CA PHE A 232 11.02 0.58 9.74
C PHE A 232 10.16 1.83 9.49
N SER A 233 10.59 2.63 8.52
CA SER A 233 10.13 4.01 8.34
C SER A 233 9.34 4.22 7.05
N ALA A 234 9.51 3.40 6.01
CA ALA A 234 8.70 3.44 4.80
C ALA A 234 7.28 2.96 5.09
N ARG A 235 6.42 3.94 5.39
CA ARG A 235 4.99 3.74 5.65
C ARG A 235 4.12 4.15 4.47
N GLU A 236 4.73 4.37 3.31
CA GLU A 236 4.04 4.74 2.07
C GLU A 236 4.04 3.56 1.09
N GLU A 237 3.01 3.49 0.26
CA GLU A 237 2.97 2.57 -0.88
C GLU A 237 4.09 2.95 -1.85
N SER A 238 4.83 1.95 -2.35
CA SER A 238 5.94 2.18 -3.27
C SER A 238 5.78 1.31 -4.49
N SER A 239 5.93 1.93 -5.67
CA SER A 239 6.04 1.20 -6.94
C SER A 239 7.25 0.26 -6.96
N PHE A 240 8.28 0.56 -6.14
CA PHE A 240 9.41 -0.33 -5.93
C PHE A 240 8.98 -1.72 -5.46
N THR A 241 8.11 -1.80 -4.46
CA THR A 241 7.65 -3.08 -3.87
C THR A 241 7.03 -3.99 -4.92
N THR A 242 6.21 -3.41 -5.80
CA THR A 242 5.54 -4.15 -6.88
C THR A 242 6.57 -4.63 -7.90
N ASN A 243 7.44 -3.73 -8.38
CA ASN A 243 8.47 -4.08 -9.36
C ASN A 243 9.50 -5.08 -8.82
N PHE A 244 9.81 -5.01 -7.52
CA PHE A 244 10.75 -5.92 -6.87
C PHE A 244 10.16 -7.33 -6.73
N MET A 245 8.91 -7.45 -6.31
CA MET A 245 8.26 -8.74 -6.11
C MET A 245 7.80 -9.38 -7.43
N HIS A 246 7.29 -8.61 -8.39
CA HIS A 246 6.72 -9.15 -9.64
C HIS A 246 7.61 -8.98 -10.86
N GLY A 247 8.62 -8.11 -10.81
CA GLY A 247 9.40 -7.74 -11.99
C GLY A 247 8.67 -6.68 -12.82
N ALA A 248 9.38 -6.06 -13.76
CA ALA A 248 8.81 -5.06 -14.65
C ALA A 248 7.81 -5.66 -15.67
N ASP A 249 7.96 -6.95 -15.97
CA ASP A 249 7.08 -7.74 -16.84
C ASP A 249 5.92 -8.42 -16.07
N GLY A 250 5.91 -8.33 -14.74
CA GLY A 250 4.94 -8.99 -13.88
C GLY A 250 5.15 -10.50 -13.71
N ALA A 251 6.25 -11.06 -14.21
CA ALA A 251 6.52 -12.50 -14.22
C ALA A 251 7.98 -12.89 -13.87
N SER A 252 8.91 -11.95 -13.77
CA SER A 252 10.33 -12.23 -13.49
C SER A 252 10.80 -11.75 -12.11
N GLY A 253 9.90 -11.41 -11.20
CA GLY A 253 10.24 -10.89 -9.89
C GLY A 253 10.57 -11.94 -8.83
N MET A 254 10.97 -11.47 -7.64
CA MET A 254 11.35 -12.32 -6.51
C MET A 254 10.23 -13.27 -6.05
N ALA A 255 8.96 -12.93 -6.27
CA ALA A 255 7.82 -13.77 -5.92
C ALA A 255 7.82 -15.12 -6.69
N VAL A 256 8.21 -15.11 -7.97
CA VAL A 256 8.23 -16.30 -8.82
C VAL A 256 9.42 -17.20 -8.46
N GLU A 257 10.59 -16.61 -8.20
CA GLU A 257 11.74 -17.35 -7.69
C GLU A 257 11.40 -18.01 -6.34
N LEU A 258 10.78 -17.24 -5.44
CA LEU A 258 10.39 -17.73 -4.12
C LEU A 258 9.34 -18.85 -4.22
N LYS A 259 8.31 -18.70 -5.08
CA LYS A 259 7.32 -19.77 -5.34
C LYS A 259 7.99 -21.05 -5.79
N THR A 260 8.94 -20.95 -6.72
CA THR A 260 9.68 -22.11 -7.25
C THR A 260 10.41 -22.84 -6.12
N LYS A 261 11.18 -22.11 -5.29
CA LYS A 261 11.91 -22.71 -4.16
C LYS A 261 10.98 -23.31 -3.10
N ILE A 262 9.82 -22.71 -2.84
CA ILE A 262 8.81 -23.27 -1.91
C ILE A 262 8.24 -24.57 -2.47
N VAL A 263 7.92 -24.63 -3.76
CA VAL A 263 7.41 -25.84 -4.41
C VAL A 263 8.45 -26.95 -4.32
N ASP A 264 9.71 -26.67 -4.70
CA ASP A 264 10.79 -27.65 -4.62
C ASP A 264 11.01 -28.17 -3.19
N TYR A 265 10.96 -27.27 -2.21
CA TYR A 265 11.06 -27.64 -0.79
C TYR A 265 9.87 -28.50 -0.35
N ARG A 266 8.64 -28.11 -0.70
CA ARG A 266 7.41 -28.86 -0.38
C ARG A 266 7.46 -30.27 -0.96
N GLU A 267 7.74 -30.41 -2.26
CA GLU A 267 7.81 -31.72 -2.92
C GLU A 267 8.89 -32.60 -2.28
N PHE A 268 10.03 -32.01 -1.89
CA PHE A 268 11.04 -32.73 -1.12
C PHE A 268 10.51 -33.24 0.23
N LEU A 269 9.82 -32.42 1.05
CA LEU A 269 9.26 -32.88 2.32
C LEU A 269 8.18 -33.97 2.11
N LEU A 270 7.31 -33.78 1.12
CA LEU A 270 6.25 -34.74 0.79
C LEU A 270 6.82 -36.08 0.32
N SER A 271 7.95 -36.08 -0.38
CA SER A 271 8.65 -37.30 -0.80
C SER A 271 9.11 -38.18 0.37
N ILE A 272 9.31 -37.59 1.55
CA ILE A 272 9.73 -38.28 2.79
C ILE A 272 8.52 -38.85 3.54
N LEU A 273 7.33 -38.25 3.38
CA LEU A 273 6.12 -38.56 4.15
C LEU A 273 5.11 -39.46 3.44
N LYS A 274 5.54 -40.21 2.42
CA LYS A 274 4.63 -41.04 1.59
C LYS A 274 3.69 -41.95 2.39
N ASP A 275 4.14 -42.42 3.55
CA ASP A 275 3.39 -43.35 4.40
C ASP A 275 2.54 -42.64 5.48
N ASN A 276 2.69 -41.33 5.68
CA ASN A 276 1.99 -40.57 6.73
C ASN A 276 1.02 -39.54 6.13
N GLN A 277 -0.19 -39.99 5.81
CA GLN A 277 -1.20 -39.19 5.14
C GLN A 277 -1.61 -37.93 5.93
N ALA A 278 -1.68 -37.99 7.25
CA ALA A 278 -2.06 -36.83 8.07
C ALA A 278 -1.03 -35.70 7.96
N LYS A 279 0.26 -36.03 8.14
CA LYS A 279 1.36 -35.06 8.05
C LYS A 279 1.57 -34.55 6.62
N TYR A 280 1.39 -35.43 5.64
CA TYR A 280 1.38 -35.07 4.23
C TYR A 280 0.38 -33.94 3.95
N GLN A 281 -0.88 -34.09 4.41
CA GLN A 281 -1.91 -33.08 4.22
C GLN A 281 -1.62 -31.78 4.98
N ASN A 282 -1.03 -31.85 6.18
CA ASN A 282 -0.64 -30.68 6.95
C ASN A 282 0.42 -29.84 6.22
N ILE A 283 1.50 -30.47 5.74
CA ILE A 283 2.56 -29.77 5.01
C ILE A 283 2.03 -29.21 3.68
N ASN A 284 1.19 -29.96 2.97
CA ASN A 284 0.59 -29.47 1.73
C ASN A 284 -0.28 -28.22 1.96
N LYS A 285 -1.00 -28.14 3.09
CA LYS A 285 -1.77 -26.95 3.48
C LYS A 285 -0.87 -25.77 3.88
N LEU A 286 0.18 -26.02 4.67
CA LEU A 286 1.10 -24.98 5.13
C LEU A 286 1.86 -24.32 3.98
N LEU A 287 2.30 -25.12 3.00
CA LEU A 287 3.11 -24.67 1.86
C LEU A 287 2.31 -24.63 0.55
N ASN A 288 1.01 -24.35 0.62
CA ASN A 288 0.17 -24.24 -0.57
C ASN A 288 0.51 -22.98 -1.36
N THR A 289 0.82 -23.17 -2.65
CA THR A 289 1.18 -22.13 -3.63
C THR A 289 0.28 -22.17 -4.87
N SER A 290 -0.92 -22.76 -4.74
CA SER A 290 -1.87 -22.92 -5.84
C SER A 290 -2.57 -21.60 -6.15
N ASP A 291 -2.83 -21.37 -7.44
CA ASP A 291 -3.60 -20.22 -7.91
C ASP A 291 -5.07 -20.33 -7.48
N ILE A 292 -5.72 -19.19 -7.22
CA ILE A 292 -7.13 -19.14 -6.83
C ILE A 292 -7.98 -18.78 -8.04
N THR A 293 -9.16 -19.37 -8.13
CA THR A 293 -10.18 -18.96 -9.10
C THR A 293 -11.20 -18.08 -8.38
N ASP A 294 -11.34 -16.82 -8.79
CA ASP A 294 -12.39 -15.96 -8.26
C ASP A 294 -13.71 -16.29 -8.98
N SER A 295 -14.69 -16.80 -8.24
CA SER A 295 -16.02 -17.11 -8.77
C SER A 295 -16.95 -15.90 -8.82
N ASN A 296 -16.54 -14.73 -8.31
CA ASN A 296 -17.38 -13.54 -8.22
C ASN A 296 -17.27 -12.61 -9.43
N ILE A 297 -16.34 -12.89 -10.35
CA ILE A 297 -16.19 -12.20 -11.63
C ILE A 297 -16.72 -13.16 -12.70
N GLY A 298 -17.62 -12.69 -13.57
CA GLY A 298 -18.37 -13.51 -14.53
C GLY A 298 -17.54 -14.35 -15.53
N GLU A 299 -16.21 -14.19 -15.52
CA GLU A 299 -15.25 -15.13 -16.08
C GLU A 299 -14.33 -15.59 -14.95
N ALA A 300 -14.17 -16.90 -14.81
CA ALA A 300 -13.28 -17.55 -13.85
C ALA A 300 -11.80 -17.19 -14.12
N GLN A 301 -11.39 -15.97 -13.78
CA GLN A 301 -10.00 -15.55 -13.87
C GLN A 301 -9.20 -16.26 -12.77
N LYS A 302 -8.15 -16.95 -13.20
CA LYS A 302 -7.14 -17.50 -12.30
C LYS A 302 -6.24 -16.37 -11.84
N ILE A 303 -6.19 -16.16 -10.53
CA ILE A 303 -5.29 -15.21 -9.89
C ILE A 303 -4.04 -15.99 -9.46
N PRO A 304 -2.85 -15.69 -10.01
CA PRO A 304 -1.62 -16.35 -9.61
C PRO A 304 -1.34 -16.16 -8.11
N TRP A 305 -0.80 -17.21 -7.47
CA TRP A 305 -0.43 -17.15 -6.05
C TRP A 305 0.47 -15.95 -5.71
N GLU A 306 1.39 -15.60 -6.60
CA GLU A 306 2.32 -14.48 -6.46
C GLU A 306 1.57 -13.16 -6.29
N VAL A 307 0.58 -12.90 -7.14
CA VAL A 307 -0.24 -11.68 -7.12
C VAL A 307 -1.15 -11.66 -5.90
N GLN A 308 -1.67 -12.82 -5.51
CA GLN A 308 -2.52 -12.94 -4.33
C GLN A 308 -1.73 -12.70 -3.03
N PHE A 309 -0.58 -13.34 -2.89
CA PHE A 309 0.23 -13.34 -1.67
C PHE A 309 1.07 -12.06 -1.57
N PHE A 310 1.46 -11.47 -2.70
CA PHE A 310 2.18 -10.21 -2.78
C PHE A 310 1.39 -9.22 -3.64
N GLN A 311 0.37 -8.57 -3.08
CA GLN A 311 -0.52 -7.69 -3.85
C GLN A 311 0.20 -6.48 -4.46
N ASN A 312 -0.18 -6.12 -5.69
CA ASN A 312 0.31 -4.92 -6.37
C ASN A 312 -0.08 -3.65 -5.62
N GLY A 313 0.85 -2.70 -5.52
CA GLY A 313 0.62 -1.41 -4.86
C GLY A 313 0.49 -1.47 -3.34
N THR A 314 0.85 -2.58 -2.68
CA THR A 314 0.77 -2.69 -1.22
C THR A 314 1.98 -2.06 -0.51
N TYR A 315 1.82 -1.80 0.78
CA TYR A 315 2.87 -1.26 1.64
C TYR A 315 3.98 -2.30 1.86
N ALA A 316 5.23 -1.86 1.88
CA ALA A 316 6.38 -2.73 2.09
C ALA A 316 6.27 -3.56 3.40
N ILE A 317 5.70 -2.98 4.46
CA ILE A 317 5.47 -3.70 5.72
C ILE A 317 4.56 -4.91 5.54
N VAL A 318 3.55 -4.86 4.67
CA VAL A 318 2.65 -5.99 4.41
C VAL A 318 3.42 -7.15 3.76
N ILE A 319 4.29 -6.82 2.80
CA ILE A 319 5.15 -7.83 2.15
C ILE A 319 6.14 -8.43 3.16
N LEU A 320 6.78 -7.60 3.98
CA LEU A 320 7.69 -8.06 5.04
C LEU A 320 6.97 -9.02 6.01
N THR A 321 5.76 -8.67 6.44
CA THR A 321 4.96 -9.53 7.32
C THR A 321 4.53 -10.83 6.65
N ASN A 322 4.21 -10.80 5.35
CA ASN A 322 3.89 -12.01 4.58
C ASN A 322 5.11 -12.93 4.42
N LEU A 323 6.30 -12.36 4.21
CA LEU A 323 7.57 -13.11 4.18
C LEU A 323 7.88 -13.74 5.55
N GLU A 324 7.66 -13.01 6.64
CA GLU A 324 7.83 -13.53 8.00
C GLU A 324 6.86 -14.68 8.32
N CYS A 325 5.60 -14.54 7.88
CA CYS A 325 4.59 -15.60 7.98
C CYS A 325 4.98 -16.85 7.18
N LEU A 326 5.56 -16.68 6.00
CA LEU A 326 6.05 -17.78 5.18
C LEU A 326 7.19 -18.53 5.89
N GLU A 327 8.13 -17.81 6.49
CA GLU A 327 9.19 -18.40 7.32
C GLU A 327 8.59 -19.23 8.47
N THR A 328 7.52 -18.75 9.11
CA THR A 328 6.78 -19.52 10.13
C THR A 328 6.23 -20.82 9.58
N ARG A 329 5.59 -20.79 8.40
CA ARG A 329 5.04 -22.00 7.75
C ARG A 329 6.12 -23.01 7.40
N ILE A 330 7.30 -22.56 6.98
CA ILE A 330 8.47 -23.40 6.69
C ILE A 330 8.96 -24.08 7.97
N LYS A 331 9.16 -23.32 9.05
CA LYS A 331 9.60 -23.85 10.35
C LYS A 331 8.60 -24.80 10.98
N MET A 332 7.30 -24.53 10.83
CA MET A 332 6.22 -25.44 11.23
C MET A 332 6.23 -26.74 10.41
N SER A 333 6.45 -26.65 9.10
CA SER A 333 6.53 -27.82 8.21
C SER A 333 7.75 -28.69 8.53
N GLU A 334 8.88 -28.06 8.84
CA GLU A 334 10.07 -28.74 9.34
C GLU A 334 9.78 -29.46 10.66
N ALA A 335 9.15 -28.79 11.63
CA ALA A 335 8.79 -29.40 12.93
C ALA A 335 7.86 -30.62 12.76
N GLU A 336 6.86 -30.51 11.89
CA GLU A 336 5.93 -31.58 11.57
C GLU A 336 6.67 -32.80 10.98
N LEU A 337 7.61 -32.54 10.07
CA LEU A 337 8.44 -33.58 9.47
C LEU A 337 9.39 -34.22 10.48
N LEU A 338 10.10 -33.44 11.30
CA LEU A 338 11.01 -33.97 12.33
C LEU A 338 10.27 -34.88 13.32
N SER A 339 9.03 -34.53 13.67
CA SER A 339 8.22 -35.36 14.54
C SER A 339 7.79 -36.70 13.92
N SER A 340 7.97 -36.94 12.61
CA SER A 340 7.74 -38.27 12.00
C SER A 340 8.93 -39.21 12.13
N PHE A 341 10.08 -38.70 12.59
CA PHE A 341 11.27 -39.52 12.86
C PHE A 341 11.38 -39.96 14.32
N LYS A 342 10.55 -39.38 15.20
CA LYS A 342 10.32 -39.84 16.57
C LYS A 342 9.43 -41.08 16.53
#